data_AF-A0A8C7QLR6-F1
#
_entry.id   AF-A0A8C7QLR6-F1
#
_cell.length_a   1.000
_cell.length_b   1.000
_cell.length_c   1.000
_cell.angle_alpha   90.00
_cell.angle_beta   90.00
_cell.angle_gamma   90.00
#
_symmetry.space_group_name_H-M   'P 1'
#
loop_
_entity.id
_entity.type
_entity.pdbx_description
1 polymer ?
#
loop_
_entity_poly.entity_id
_entity_poly.type
_entity_poly.pdbx_seq_one_letter_code
_entity_poly.pdbx_strand_id
1 'polypeptide(L)'
;VCLFLLGLPLSSLCTVPCNTIFGSQHQMDIALLDKLIREDVETGKLPLLLIANAGTPGAGHTDKLGRLKELCEQYGMWLHIEGVNLATLALWEVSSPVTAATRSDSMTLTLGPWLGLPAVPAVTLYRHEDPALSLAAGLTSSQPVEKLRALPLWLSLQYLGHDGIVEKIRHAVELVEDELNSPVVVFRFSQETSGYFAGEREVLDSLNRWLCEQLAQLVPASGVDIVELEDEGTCVRFTPLMTAAALGTQRCDVDLLVERLIELIPVLNCTLRLRLDFREEVYRHSALSYIEDLSWPGLGAVRYEPRIEDELLVKLGDLDADLIFSTGMVQTWFCLEFGPEKDCIFIGMATEDLDVAELVDTIAALGRDIEENGRLLENMTEVVRKGIQEAEFQLQKDNQDKLMEEGVLRQIPLVSSVLNWFSPFQSTVKGRTFNLAAGSLDSTEPTYSMKAQTGGLASPETPTSSAKRLPGQRLFQREGAGGSDSHSETSSVGQAEDLSRERFPQPTPPSPVPDEAVSVVPESPETPQRPPTQENGEVGTQEGEEEEREPEGQEAPVEETGR
;
A
#
# COMPACT_ATOMS: atom_id res chain seq x y z
N VAL A 1 23.83 -0.67 -4.98
CA VAL A 1 23.62 -0.22 -6.39
C VAL A 1 24.87 0.43 -6.98
N CYS A 2 25.48 1.45 -6.37
CA CYS A 2 26.61 2.20 -6.97
C CYS A 2 27.85 1.35 -7.34
N LEU A 3 28.26 0.36 -6.54
CA LEU A 3 29.42 -0.49 -6.88
C LEU A 3 29.28 -1.21 -8.23
N PHE A 4 28.07 -1.64 -8.59
CA PHE A 4 27.80 -2.31 -9.87
C PHE A 4 27.97 -1.36 -11.07
N LEU A 5 27.54 -0.10 -10.92
CA LEU A 5 27.75 0.96 -11.91
C LEU A 5 29.24 1.35 -12.07
N LEU A 6 30.02 1.20 -11.00
CA LEU A 6 31.48 1.40 -11.00
C LEU A 6 32.26 0.18 -11.51
N GLY A 7 31.59 -0.91 -11.90
CA GLY A 7 32.24 -2.14 -12.36
C GLY A 7 32.97 -2.94 -11.27
N LEU A 8 32.76 -2.60 -9.99
CA LEU A 8 33.36 -3.32 -8.86
C LEU A 8 32.56 -4.60 -8.58
N PRO A 9 33.21 -5.75 -8.36
CA PRO A 9 32.53 -7.00 -8.08
C PRO A 9 31.87 -6.95 -6.70
N LEU A 10 30.80 -7.72 -6.51
CA LEU A 10 30.05 -7.74 -5.25
C LEU A 10 30.90 -8.26 -4.06
N SER A 11 31.96 -9.02 -4.35
CA SER A 11 33.00 -9.46 -3.40
C SER A 11 33.92 -8.34 -2.88
N SER A 12 33.85 -7.13 -3.46
CA SER A 12 34.54 -5.93 -2.97
C SER A 12 33.68 -5.12 -1.99
N LEU A 13 32.42 -5.49 -1.76
CA LEU A 13 31.59 -4.93 -0.70
C LEU A 13 31.77 -5.76 0.57
N CYS A 14 32.13 -5.10 1.67
CA CYS A 14 32.16 -5.69 3.01
C CYS A 14 31.12 -4.98 3.89
N THR A 15 30.21 -5.74 4.48
CA THR A 15 29.24 -5.24 5.47
C THR A 15 29.84 -5.41 6.86
N VAL A 16 30.04 -4.30 7.56
CA VAL A 16 30.60 -4.30 8.92
C VAL A 16 29.50 -4.61 9.92
N PRO A 17 29.68 -5.57 10.85
CA PRO A 17 28.71 -5.81 11.91
C PRO A 17 28.54 -4.59 12.83
N CYS A 18 27.30 -4.37 13.27
CA CYS A 18 27.01 -3.41 14.33
C CYS A 18 27.21 -4.04 15.72
N ASN A 19 27.36 -3.20 16.75
CA ASN A 19 27.31 -3.65 18.13
C ASN A 19 25.88 -4.13 18.45
N THR A 20 25.76 -5.38 18.91
CA THR A 20 24.49 -6.03 19.30
C THR A 20 24.37 -6.19 20.82
N ILE A 21 25.05 -5.34 21.59
CA ILE A 21 24.91 -5.35 23.06
C ILE A 21 23.50 -4.86 23.40
N PHE A 22 22.78 -5.61 24.23
CA PHE A 22 21.41 -5.29 24.65
C PHE A 22 21.33 -3.86 25.21
N GLY A 23 20.43 -3.04 24.65
CA GLY A 23 20.29 -1.61 25.00
C GLY A 23 21.39 -0.68 24.47
N SER A 24 22.30 -1.16 23.61
CA SER A 24 23.25 -0.30 22.90
C SER A 24 22.69 0.16 21.54
N GLN A 25 23.02 1.39 21.15
CA GLN A 25 22.74 1.88 19.80
C GLN A 25 23.38 0.96 18.76
N HIS A 26 22.66 0.61 17.69
CA HIS A 26 23.18 -0.19 16.56
C HIS A 26 24.21 0.60 15.74
N GLN A 27 25.39 0.81 16.32
CA GLN A 27 26.55 1.49 15.76
C GLN A 27 27.56 0.47 15.24
N MET A 28 28.24 0.80 14.15
CA MET A 28 29.34 0.03 13.59
C MET A 28 30.40 -0.37 14.65
N ASP A 29 30.76 -1.65 14.71
CA ASP A 29 31.83 -2.12 15.58
C ASP A 29 33.21 -1.82 14.97
N ILE A 30 33.91 -0.85 15.57
CA ILE A 30 35.27 -0.42 15.19
C ILE A 30 36.27 -1.57 15.30
N ALA A 31 36.14 -2.47 16.28
CA ALA A 31 37.08 -3.57 16.49
C ALA A 31 36.92 -4.66 15.42
N LEU A 32 35.68 -4.95 15.02
CA LEU A 32 35.41 -5.83 13.88
C LEU A 32 35.81 -5.19 12.56
N LEU A 33 35.60 -3.88 12.38
CA LEU A 33 36.09 -3.14 11.21
C LEU A 33 37.62 -3.20 11.07
N ASP A 34 38.38 -2.89 12.12
CA ASP A 34 39.84 -2.95 12.11
C ASP A 34 40.36 -4.36 11.78
N LYS A 35 39.67 -5.39 12.29
CA LYS A 35 39.96 -6.79 11.94
C LYS A 35 39.69 -7.08 10.46
N LEU A 36 38.53 -6.70 9.92
CA LEU A 36 38.16 -6.90 8.51
C LEU A 36 39.12 -6.19 7.56
N ILE A 37 39.52 -4.95 7.87
CA ILE A 37 40.51 -4.19 7.12
C ILE A 37 41.85 -4.95 7.06
N ARG A 38 42.31 -5.51 8.19
CA ARG A 38 43.56 -6.30 8.22
C ARG A 38 43.47 -7.57 7.40
N GLU A 39 42.38 -8.33 7.50
CA GLU A 39 42.16 -9.54 6.70
C GLU A 39 42.12 -9.23 5.19
N ASP A 40 41.53 -8.11 4.80
CA ASP A 40 41.55 -7.63 3.41
C ASP A 40 42.95 -7.24 2.93
N VAL A 41 43.74 -6.54 3.75
CA VAL A 41 45.14 -6.20 3.44
C VAL A 41 46.03 -7.46 3.37
N GLU A 42 45.87 -8.40 4.30
CA GLU A 42 46.60 -9.68 4.31
C GLU A 42 46.27 -10.56 3.11
N THR A 43 45.03 -10.51 2.61
CA THR A 43 44.62 -11.18 1.36
C THR A 43 44.99 -10.41 0.09
N GLY A 44 45.70 -9.28 0.21
CA GLY A 44 46.21 -8.49 -0.91
C GLY A 44 45.15 -7.61 -1.60
N LYS A 45 44.01 -7.36 -0.95
CA LYS A 45 43.02 -6.38 -1.39
C LYS A 45 43.44 -4.97 -0.94
N LEU A 46 42.80 -3.97 -1.53
CA LEU A 46 42.98 -2.56 -1.18
C LEU A 46 41.68 -2.00 -0.59
N PRO A 47 41.59 -1.81 0.74
CA PRO A 47 40.52 -1.04 1.36
C PRO A 47 40.51 0.40 0.80
N LEU A 48 39.40 0.83 0.23
CA LEU A 48 39.30 2.09 -0.52
C LEU A 48 38.42 3.14 0.15
N LEU A 49 37.24 2.73 0.59
CA LEU A 49 36.15 3.61 1.02
C LEU A 49 35.42 2.98 2.20
N LEU A 50 35.23 3.76 3.26
CA LEU A 50 34.29 3.48 4.34
C LEU A 50 33.08 4.42 4.20
N ILE A 51 31.87 3.88 4.30
CA ILE A 51 30.63 4.64 4.40
C ILE A 51 30.13 4.48 5.84
N ALA A 52 29.96 5.60 6.55
CA ALA A 52 29.51 5.63 7.94
C ALA A 52 28.22 6.46 8.08
N ASN A 53 27.42 6.16 9.10
CA ASN A 53 26.12 6.76 9.30
C ASN A 53 26.14 7.84 10.39
N ALA A 54 25.73 9.05 10.04
CA ALA A 54 25.32 10.11 10.95
C ALA A 54 23.79 10.18 11.00
N GLY A 55 23.19 9.18 11.66
CA GLY A 55 21.74 8.96 11.65
C GLY A 55 21.34 7.92 10.60
N THR A 56 21.38 6.63 10.98
CA THR A 56 20.96 5.53 10.11
C THR A 56 19.51 5.73 9.63
N PRO A 57 19.17 5.34 8.39
CA PRO A 57 17.80 5.53 7.87
C PRO A 57 16.72 4.86 8.72
N GLY A 58 17.02 3.71 9.33
CA GLY A 58 16.05 2.97 10.13
C GLY A 58 15.76 3.60 11.49
N ALA A 59 16.81 3.92 12.27
CA ALA A 59 16.69 4.21 13.70
C ALA A 59 17.51 5.43 14.18
N GLY A 60 18.02 6.28 13.28
CA GLY A 60 18.71 7.52 13.67
C GLY A 60 20.06 7.31 14.40
N HIS A 61 20.59 6.09 14.42
CA HIS A 61 21.85 5.80 15.11
C HIS A 61 23.04 6.52 14.45
N THR A 62 23.93 7.07 15.27
CA THR A 62 25.16 7.76 14.81
C THR A 62 26.37 6.91 15.14
N ASP A 63 27.14 6.55 14.12
CA ASP A 63 28.40 5.83 14.30
C ASP A 63 29.43 6.65 15.10
N LYS A 64 30.50 6.00 15.56
CA LYS A 64 31.60 6.66 16.29
C LYS A 64 32.54 7.39 15.31
N LEU A 65 32.01 8.37 14.59
CA LEU A 65 32.62 9.04 13.42
C LEU A 65 34.06 9.52 13.66
N GLY A 66 34.35 10.09 14.84
CA GLY A 66 35.71 10.52 15.19
C GLY A 66 36.73 9.37 15.20
N ARG A 67 36.34 8.20 15.72
CA ARG A 67 37.18 6.99 15.74
C ARG A 67 37.28 6.33 14.38
N LEU A 68 36.20 6.36 13.59
CA LEU A 68 36.23 5.89 12.20
C LEU A 68 37.17 6.74 11.34
N LYS A 69 37.23 8.07 11.57
CA LYS A 69 38.20 8.92 10.85
C LYS A 69 39.65 8.62 11.24
N GLU A 70 39.95 8.41 12.52
CA GLU A 70 41.29 7.94 12.96
C GLU A 70 41.70 6.64 12.24
N LEU A 71 40.78 5.68 12.11
CA LEU A 71 41.03 4.40 11.44
C LEU A 71 41.22 4.57 9.93
N CYS A 72 40.40 5.40 9.27
CA CYS A 72 40.55 5.73 7.85
C CYS A 72 41.88 6.44 7.56
N GLU A 73 42.30 7.37 8.42
CA GLU A 73 43.60 8.05 8.33
C GLU A 73 44.76 7.04 8.47
N GLN A 74 44.66 6.06 9.37
CA GLN A 74 45.69 5.02 9.58
C GLN A 74 45.87 4.10 8.36
N TYR A 75 44.79 3.70 7.69
CA TYR A 75 44.84 2.76 6.56
C TYR A 75 44.78 3.45 5.18
N GLY A 76 44.71 4.78 5.12
CA GLY A 76 44.63 5.54 3.87
C GLY A 76 43.30 5.42 3.13
N MET A 77 42.21 5.18 3.85
CA MET A 77 40.87 5.00 3.29
C MET A 77 40.10 6.33 3.22
N TRP A 78 39.22 6.46 2.24
CA TRP A 78 38.26 7.56 2.16
C TRP A 78 37.12 7.36 3.18
N LEU A 79 36.74 8.38 3.95
CA LEU A 79 35.54 8.37 4.79
C LEU A 79 34.40 9.18 4.15
N HIS A 80 33.34 8.48 3.74
CA HIS A 80 32.05 9.09 3.38
C HIS A 80 31.06 9.00 4.55
N ILE A 81 30.24 10.04 4.73
CA ILE A 81 29.19 10.07 5.76
C ILE A 81 27.84 10.42 5.15
N GLU A 82 26.83 9.63 5.46
CA GLU A 82 25.43 9.90 5.12
C GLU A 82 24.53 9.76 6.35
N GLY A 83 23.31 10.28 6.28
CA GLY A 83 22.32 10.12 7.34
C GLY A 83 21.55 11.39 7.69
N VAL A 84 20.46 11.20 8.42
CA VAL A 84 19.50 12.27 8.74
C VAL A 84 19.99 13.23 9.82
N ASN A 85 20.84 12.78 10.75
CA ASN A 85 21.35 13.63 11.83
C ASN A 85 22.33 14.70 11.29
N LEU A 86 22.85 14.55 10.06
CA LEU A 86 23.63 15.60 9.39
C LEU A 86 22.86 16.93 9.28
N ALA A 87 21.52 16.93 9.28
CA ALA A 87 20.73 18.16 9.33
C ALA A 87 21.02 19.00 10.57
N THR A 88 21.34 18.37 11.71
CA THR A 88 21.65 19.07 12.97
C THR A 88 22.92 19.92 12.87
N LEU A 89 23.81 19.71 11.89
CA LEU A 89 24.97 20.58 11.62
C LEU A 89 24.59 22.01 11.21
N ALA A 90 23.33 22.25 10.82
CA ALA A 90 22.80 23.60 10.58
C ALA A 90 22.39 24.32 11.88
N LEU A 91 22.30 23.61 13.01
CA LEU A 91 21.97 24.18 14.31
C LEU A 91 23.24 24.66 15.03
N TRP A 92 23.06 25.57 16.00
CA TRP A 92 24.16 26.11 16.79
C TRP A 92 24.60 25.16 17.92
N GLU A 93 23.64 24.41 18.48
CA GLU A 93 23.86 23.27 19.36
C GLU A 93 23.90 22.00 18.51
N VAL A 94 25.08 21.39 18.40
CA VAL A 94 25.29 20.13 17.69
C VAL A 94 25.87 19.10 18.66
N SER A 95 25.36 17.87 18.63
CA SER A 95 25.93 16.80 19.42
C SER A 95 27.36 16.48 18.95
N SER A 96 28.29 16.32 19.91
CA SER A 96 29.71 16.04 19.63
C SER A 96 29.96 14.89 18.64
N PRO A 97 29.19 13.78 18.65
CA PRO A 97 29.30 12.73 17.64
C PRO A 97 29.07 13.23 16.22
N VAL A 98 28.04 14.05 15.98
CA VAL A 98 27.71 14.58 14.65
C VAL A 98 28.69 15.67 14.23
N THR A 99 29.19 16.51 15.16
CA THR A 99 30.24 17.50 14.85
C THR A 99 31.48 16.83 14.25
N ALA A 100 31.83 15.61 14.67
CA ALA A 100 32.95 14.85 14.09
C ALA A 100 32.76 14.52 12.59
N ALA A 101 31.52 14.55 12.07
CA ALA A 101 31.26 14.40 10.64
C ALA A 101 31.95 15.48 9.79
N THR A 102 32.16 16.68 10.34
CA THR A 102 32.89 17.77 9.66
C THR A 102 34.33 17.39 9.28
N ARG A 103 34.92 16.36 9.90
CA ARG A 103 36.25 15.83 9.57
C ARG A 103 36.26 14.80 8.42
N SER A 104 35.10 14.37 7.89
CA SER A 104 35.06 13.38 6.80
C SER A 104 35.56 13.92 5.47
N ASP A 105 35.92 13.01 4.57
CA ASP A 105 36.43 13.35 3.24
C ASP A 105 35.28 13.68 2.28
N SER A 106 34.10 13.08 2.47
CA SER A 106 32.84 13.58 1.90
C SER A 106 31.62 13.28 2.78
N MET A 107 30.51 13.96 2.49
CA MET A 107 29.20 13.70 3.11
C MET A 107 28.05 13.97 2.14
N THR A 108 26.93 13.25 2.27
CA THR A 108 25.73 13.45 1.44
C THR A 108 24.57 13.99 2.27
N LEU A 109 24.04 15.15 1.87
CA LEU A 109 22.94 15.86 2.51
C LEU A 109 21.64 15.69 1.72
N THR A 110 20.59 15.17 2.35
CA THR A 110 19.27 14.94 1.74
C THR A 110 18.32 16.11 2.02
N LEU A 111 18.70 17.30 1.52
CA LEU A 111 18.01 18.57 1.81
C LEU A 111 16.53 18.59 1.37
N GLY A 112 16.14 17.84 0.34
CA GLY A 112 14.76 17.78 -0.14
C GLY A 112 13.76 17.33 0.94
N PRO A 113 13.90 16.11 1.48
CA PRO A 113 13.14 15.66 2.65
C PRO A 113 13.19 16.66 3.82
N TRP A 114 14.37 17.14 4.21
CA TRP A 114 14.55 18.01 5.39
C TRP A 114 13.79 19.34 5.30
N LEU A 115 13.57 19.84 4.08
CA LEU A 115 12.91 21.13 3.83
C LEU A 115 11.47 20.99 3.35
N GLY A 116 10.99 19.77 3.07
CA GLY A 116 9.69 19.49 2.46
C GLY A 116 9.64 19.76 0.95
N LEU A 117 10.78 19.68 0.26
CA LEU A 117 10.96 20.13 -1.13
C LEU A 117 11.42 18.97 -2.04
N PRO A 118 10.51 18.18 -2.61
CA PRO A 118 10.86 16.95 -3.36
C PRO A 118 11.64 17.21 -4.66
N ALA A 119 11.66 18.45 -5.16
CA ALA A 119 12.44 18.84 -6.33
C ALA A 119 13.93 19.13 -6.02
N VAL A 120 14.32 19.22 -4.74
CA VAL A 120 15.71 19.49 -4.34
C VAL A 120 16.51 18.19 -4.36
N PRO A 121 17.60 18.09 -5.15
CA PRO A 121 18.42 16.89 -5.20
C PRO A 121 19.22 16.70 -3.90
N ALA A 122 19.69 15.48 -3.67
CA ALA A 122 20.74 15.23 -2.68
C ALA A 122 22.03 15.98 -3.06
N VAL A 123 22.72 16.52 -2.05
CA VAL A 123 23.94 17.31 -2.21
C VAL A 123 25.11 16.58 -1.56
N THR A 124 26.04 16.08 -2.37
CA THR A 124 27.29 15.51 -1.86
C THR A 124 28.36 16.60 -1.76
N LEU A 125 28.78 16.91 -0.54
CA LEU A 125 29.93 17.75 -0.26
C LEU A 125 31.18 16.87 -0.14
N TYR A 126 32.32 17.36 -0.62
CA TYR A 126 33.59 16.64 -0.52
C TYR A 126 34.74 17.62 -0.28
N ARG A 127 35.71 17.21 0.54
CA ARG A 127 36.93 17.97 0.79
C ARG A 127 37.95 17.62 -0.28
N HIS A 128 38.32 18.59 -1.10
CA HIS A 128 39.40 18.40 -2.06
C HIS A 128 40.14 19.71 -2.34
N GLU A 129 41.47 19.66 -2.29
CA GLU A 129 42.33 20.84 -2.45
C GLU A 129 42.79 21.05 -3.90
N ASP A 130 42.85 19.99 -4.72
CA ASP A 130 43.27 20.05 -6.12
C ASP A 130 42.08 19.92 -7.10
N PRO A 131 41.71 20.98 -7.85
CA PRO A 131 40.65 20.94 -8.87
C PRO A 131 40.88 19.92 -10.00
N ALA A 132 42.12 19.50 -10.26
CA ALA A 132 42.43 18.57 -11.35
C ALA A 132 41.83 17.17 -11.11
N LEU A 133 41.76 16.72 -9.87
CA LEU A 133 41.12 15.44 -9.53
C LEU A 133 39.58 15.52 -9.62
N SER A 134 38.96 16.66 -9.26
CA SER A 134 37.53 16.88 -9.54
C SER A 134 37.20 16.85 -11.03
N LEU A 135 38.09 17.41 -11.87
CA LEU A 135 37.96 17.35 -13.33
C LEU A 135 38.19 15.94 -13.87
N ALA A 136 39.20 15.22 -13.40
CA ALA A 136 39.49 13.84 -13.79
C ALA A 136 38.37 12.85 -13.39
N ALA A 137 37.72 13.10 -12.24
CA ALA A 137 36.54 12.36 -11.79
C ALA A 137 35.24 12.74 -12.55
N GLY A 138 35.29 13.71 -13.48
CA GLY A 138 34.13 14.18 -14.25
C GLY A 138 33.15 15.06 -13.46
N LEU A 139 33.45 15.39 -12.20
CA LEU A 139 32.56 16.13 -11.31
C LEU A 139 32.39 17.61 -11.71
N THR A 140 33.26 18.14 -12.57
CA THR A 140 33.19 19.50 -13.12
C THR A 140 32.59 19.54 -14.54
N SER A 141 31.84 18.51 -14.93
CA SER A 141 31.13 18.48 -16.23
C SER A 141 30.26 19.73 -16.40
N SER A 142 30.37 20.38 -17.55
CA SER A 142 29.78 21.70 -17.79
C SER A 142 28.45 21.65 -18.53
N GLN A 143 27.77 20.51 -18.58
CA GLN A 143 26.54 20.36 -19.36
C GLN A 143 25.43 21.25 -18.80
N PRO A 144 24.65 21.96 -19.66
CA PRO A 144 23.57 22.83 -19.19
C PRO A 144 22.53 22.08 -18.34
N VAL A 145 22.25 20.82 -18.67
CA VAL A 145 21.32 19.95 -17.94
C VAL A 145 21.77 19.72 -16.50
N GLU A 146 23.07 19.54 -16.26
CA GLU A 146 23.63 19.31 -14.92
C GLU A 146 23.57 20.60 -14.08
N LYS A 147 23.89 21.75 -14.69
CA LYS A 147 23.76 23.07 -14.04
C LYS A 147 22.31 23.38 -13.64
N LEU A 148 21.34 23.00 -14.45
CA LEU A 148 19.91 23.16 -14.13
C LEU A 148 19.44 22.29 -12.96
N ARG A 149 20.12 21.19 -12.62
CA ARG A 149 19.79 20.39 -11.41
C ARG A 149 20.02 21.14 -10.11
N ALA A 150 20.91 22.14 -10.10
CA ALA A 150 21.13 22.99 -8.93
C ALA A 150 20.06 24.10 -8.78
N LEU A 151 19.21 24.34 -9.78
CA LEU A 151 18.24 25.44 -9.75
C LEU A 151 17.17 25.29 -8.65
N PRO A 152 16.56 24.11 -8.40
CA PRO A 152 15.62 23.94 -7.29
C PRO A 152 16.28 24.18 -5.93
N LEU A 153 17.51 23.70 -5.74
CA LEU A 153 18.30 23.97 -4.54
C LEU A 153 18.55 25.48 -4.36
N TRP A 154 19.06 26.14 -5.41
CA TRP A 154 19.34 27.59 -5.36
C TRP A 154 18.08 28.40 -5.04
N LEU A 155 16.95 28.12 -5.71
CA LEU A 155 15.67 28.76 -5.41
C LEU A 155 15.23 28.53 -3.95
N SER A 156 15.42 27.32 -3.43
CA SER A 156 15.07 26.97 -2.05
C SER A 156 15.91 27.75 -1.03
N LEU A 157 17.23 27.84 -1.26
CA LEU A 157 18.15 28.63 -0.43
C LEU A 157 17.84 30.13 -0.48
N GLN A 158 17.46 30.67 -1.66
CA GLN A 158 17.06 32.07 -1.80
C GLN A 158 15.70 32.37 -1.15
N TYR A 159 14.76 31.44 -1.19
CA TYR A 159 13.41 31.63 -0.66
C TYR A 159 13.33 31.48 0.86
N LEU A 160 13.98 30.45 1.43
CA LEU A 160 13.99 30.19 2.87
C LEU A 160 15.04 31.03 3.61
N GLY A 161 16.12 31.41 2.93
CA GLY A 161 17.31 31.98 3.57
C GLY A 161 17.99 31.00 4.52
N HIS A 162 19.01 31.49 5.24
CA HIS A 162 19.66 30.73 6.31
C HIS A 162 18.67 30.46 7.45
N ASP A 163 18.02 31.52 7.95
CA ASP A 163 17.25 31.44 9.19
C ASP A 163 16.00 30.56 9.06
N GLY A 164 15.33 30.56 7.91
CA GLY A 164 14.18 29.68 7.64
C GLY A 164 14.56 28.20 7.47
N ILE A 165 15.80 27.89 7.08
CA ILE A 165 16.33 26.51 7.08
C ILE A 165 16.59 26.07 8.52
N VAL A 166 17.27 26.91 9.31
CA VAL A 166 17.56 26.65 10.72
C VAL A 166 16.26 26.51 11.53
N GLU A 167 15.26 27.36 11.27
CA GLU A 167 13.94 27.29 11.90
C GLU A 167 13.19 26.00 11.57
N LYS A 168 13.18 25.56 10.30
CA LYS A 168 12.57 24.28 9.90
C LYS A 168 13.23 23.08 10.57
N ILE A 169 14.57 23.03 10.59
CA ILE A 169 15.32 21.93 11.22
C ILE A 169 15.12 21.97 12.74
N ARG A 170 15.16 23.15 13.36
CA ARG A 170 14.91 23.31 14.80
C ARG A 170 13.50 22.85 15.18
N HIS A 171 12.47 23.30 14.46
CA HIS A 171 11.09 22.87 14.70
C HIS A 171 10.95 21.34 14.65
N ALA A 172 11.55 20.70 13.65
CA ALA A 172 11.52 19.24 13.53
C ALA A 172 12.25 18.52 14.68
N VAL A 173 13.36 19.07 15.18
CA VAL A 173 14.07 18.53 16.36
C VAL A 173 13.27 18.78 17.65
N GLU A 174 12.65 19.94 17.81
CA GLU A 174 11.80 20.28 18.97
C GLU A 174 10.50 19.45 19.07
N LEU A 175 10.09 18.75 18.00
CA LEU A 175 9.03 17.74 18.06
C LEU A 175 9.47 16.41 18.69
N VAL A 176 10.78 16.26 19.00
CA VAL A 176 11.39 15.07 19.60
C VAL A 176 12.17 15.47 20.85
N GLU A 177 11.52 15.40 22.01
CA GLU A 177 12.21 15.51 23.31
C GLU A 177 12.89 14.18 23.68
N ASP A 178 14.04 13.89 23.04
CA ASP A 178 14.83 12.66 23.27
C ASP A 178 16.26 12.95 23.78
N GLU A 179 16.69 12.21 24.80
CA GLU A 179 18.05 12.26 25.37
C GLU A 179 19.14 11.94 24.34
N LEU A 180 18.80 11.15 23.30
CA LEU A 180 19.72 10.68 22.27
C LEU A 180 20.08 11.75 21.21
N ASN A 181 19.42 12.92 21.22
CA ASN A 181 19.66 14.03 20.28
C ASN A 181 19.53 13.64 18.78
N SER A 182 18.63 12.71 18.44
CA SER A 182 18.29 12.37 17.05
C SER A 182 16.83 12.76 16.76
N PRO A 183 16.52 13.38 15.60
CA PRO A 183 15.15 13.67 15.17
C PRO A 183 14.43 12.44 14.58
N VAL A 184 14.73 11.25 15.08
CA VAL A 184 14.15 9.96 14.70
C VAL A 184 13.77 9.23 15.98
N VAL A 185 12.48 8.98 16.17
CA VAL A 185 11.99 8.12 17.24
C VAL A 185 11.58 6.79 16.61
N VAL A 186 12.03 5.67 17.18
CA VAL A 186 11.53 4.33 16.85
C VAL A 186 10.97 3.70 18.10
N PHE A 187 9.76 3.19 18.02
CA PHE A 187 9.09 2.49 19.12
C PHE A 187 8.34 1.27 18.60
N ARG A 188 8.11 0.30 19.48
CA ARG A 188 7.31 -0.90 19.20
C ARG A 188 6.47 -1.28 20.41
N PHE A 189 5.27 -1.75 20.15
CA PHE A 189 4.49 -2.51 21.12
C PHE A 189 5.22 -3.82 21.44
N SER A 190 5.33 -4.12 22.73
CA SER A 190 5.91 -5.34 23.27
C SER A 190 5.18 -5.71 24.56
N GLN A 191 5.17 -7.00 24.91
CA GLN A 191 4.53 -7.51 26.12
C GLN A 191 5.59 -8.13 27.04
N GLU A 192 5.49 -7.89 28.34
CA GLU A 192 6.36 -8.49 29.36
C GLU A 192 5.97 -9.96 29.65
N THR A 193 5.81 -10.79 28.62
CA THR A 193 5.45 -12.20 28.74
C THR A 193 6.68 -13.09 28.88
N SER A 194 6.85 -13.70 30.06
CA SER A 194 8.00 -14.55 30.41
C SER A 194 7.90 -15.96 29.84
N GLY A 195 7.72 -16.11 28.53
CA GLY A 195 7.57 -17.40 27.88
C GLY A 195 7.63 -17.34 26.37
N TYR A 196 8.83 -17.48 25.80
CA TYR A 196 9.07 -17.55 24.36
C TYR A 196 8.25 -18.68 23.71
N PHE A 197 7.18 -18.32 22.99
CA PHE A 197 6.49 -19.25 22.09
C PHE A 197 7.04 -19.10 20.66
N ALA A 198 7.14 -20.22 19.93
CA ALA A 198 7.49 -20.17 18.52
C ALA A 198 6.36 -19.46 17.74
N GLY A 199 6.69 -18.42 16.98
CA GLY A 199 5.72 -17.58 16.27
C GLY A 199 5.34 -16.27 16.98
N GLU A 200 5.82 -16.02 18.22
CA GLU A 200 5.48 -14.83 19.00
C GLU A 200 6.02 -13.53 18.37
N ARG A 201 7.21 -13.59 17.75
CA ARG A 201 7.81 -12.44 17.05
C ARG A 201 6.96 -12.03 15.85
N GLU A 202 6.51 -12.99 15.05
CA GLU A 202 5.69 -12.77 13.86
C GLU A 202 4.31 -12.16 14.20
N VAL A 203 3.71 -12.58 15.32
CA VAL A 203 2.46 -11.99 15.84
C VAL A 203 2.70 -10.57 16.37
N LEU A 204 3.79 -10.31 17.09
CA LEU A 204 4.15 -8.95 17.50
C LEU A 204 4.49 -8.04 16.31
N ASP A 205 5.12 -8.58 15.27
CA ASP A 205 5.48 -7.86 14.05
C ASP A 205 4.24 -7.48 13.21
N SER A 206 3.23 -8.35 13.13
CA SER A 206 1.95 -8.01 12.49
C SER A 206 1.16 -6.98 13.31
N LEU A 207 1.10 -7.12 14.64
CA LEU A 207 0.46 -6.13 15.53
C LEU A 207 1.13 -4.75 15.48
N ASN A 208 2.46 -4.69 15.38
CA ASN A 208 3.19 -3.42 15.22
C ASN A 208 2.94 -2.76 13.86
N ARG A 209 2.80 -3.57 12.79
CA ARG A 209 2.41 -3.08 11.45
C ARG A 209 1.00 -2.49 11.47
N TRP A 210 0.03 -3.20 12.03
CA TRP A 210 -1.34 -2.70 12.22
C TRP A 210 -1.36 -1.41 13.07
N LEU A 211 -0.62 -1.36 14.18
CA LEU A 211 -0.49 -0.16 15.00
C LEU A 211 0.01 1.03 14.17
N CYS A 212 1.07 0.85 13.38
CA CYS A 212 1.58 1.91 12.50
C CYS A 212 0.53 2.39 11.49
N GLU A 213 -0.19 1.46 10.87
CA GLU A 213 -1.23 1.77 9.87
C GLU A 213 -2.41 2.53 10.49
N GLN A 214 -2.84 2.15 11.70
CA GLN A 214 -3.86 2.89 12.44
C GLN A 214 -3.39 4.30 12.81
N LEU A 215 -2.16 4.45 13.32
CA LEU A 215 -1.62 5.77 13.68
C LEU A 215 -1.47 6.68 12.45
N ALA A 216 -1.02 6.14 11.32
CA ALA A 216 -0.92 6.88 10.06
C ALA A 216 -2.30 7.31 9.51
N GLN A 217 -3.36 6.52 9.73
CA GLN A 217 -4.74 6.87 9.36
C GLN A 217 -5.38 7.88 10.31
N LEU A 218 -5.19 7.71 11.63
CA LEU A 218 -5.79 8.54 12.68
C LEU A 218 -5.10 9.90 12.83
N VAL A 219 -3.78 9.95 12.59
CA VAL A 219 -2.97 11.19 12.65
C VAL A 219 -2.09 11.30 11.39
N PRO A 220 -2.66 11.55 10.19
CA PRO A 220 -1.88 11.64 8.95
C PRO A 220 -0.81 12.72 8.97
N ALA A 221 -1.02 13.78 9.76
CA ALA A 221 -0.05 14.87 9.95
C ALA A 221 1.24 14.42 10.65
N SER A 222 1.24 13.32 11.41
CA SER A 222 2.45 12.79 12.07
C SER A 222 3.48 12.26 11.05
N GLY A 223 3.00 11.67 9.95
CA GLY A 223 3.86 10.98 8.99
C GLY A 223 4.62 9.79 9.57
N VAL A 224 4.06 9.09 10.58
CA VAL A 224 4.63 7.83 11.05
C VAL A 224 4.68 6.78 9.94
N ASP A 225 5.72 5.95 9.94
CA ASP A 225 5.92 4.91 8.95
C ASP A 225 6.55 3.63 9.53
N ILE A 226 6.42 2.52 8.79
CA ILE A 226 6.88 1.20 9.24
C ILE A 226 8.37 1.04 8.94
N VAL A 227 9.14 0.60 9.92
CA VAL A 227 10.55 0.20 9.75
C VAL A 227 10.78 -1.23 10.22
N GLU A 228 11.57 -1.99 9.47
CA GLU A 228 12.01 -3.34 9.83
C GLU A 228 13.47 -3.27 10.30
N LEU A 229 13.72 -3.72 11.53
CA LEU A 229 15.05 -3.78 12.14
C LEU A 229 15.45 -5.25 12.35
N GLU A 230 16.71 -5.60 12.02
CA GLU A 230 17.20 -6.99 12.01
C GLU A 230 17.01 -7.69 13.38
N ASP A 231 17.44 -7.04 14.46
CA ASP A 231 17.35 -7.58 15.82
C ASP A 231 15.94 -7.39 16.45
N GLU A 232 15.32 -6.23 16.26
CA GLU A 232 14.11 -5.81 16.99
C GLU A 232 12.76 -6.16 16.31
N GLY A 233 12.75 -6.40 14.99
CA GLY A 233 11.54 -6.70 14.21
C GLY A 233 10.87 -5.46 13.61
N THR A 234 9.55 -5.55 13.40
CA THR A 234 8.73 -4.48 12.84
C THR A 234 8.45 -3.42 13.92
N CYS A 235 8.84 -2.18 13.64
CA CYS A 235 8.70 -1.04 14.53
C CYS A 235 7.98 0.12 13.85
N VAL A 236 7.40 1.02 14.65
CA VAL A 236 6.87 2.30 14.21
C VAL A 236 7.98 3.34 14.26
N ARG A 237 8.18 4.08 13.18
CA ARG A 237 9.15 5.18 13.08
C ARG A 237 8.43 6.52 12.97
N PHE A 238 8.89 7.51 13.72
CA PHE A 238 8.48 8.90 13.63
C PHE A 238 9.71 9.76 13.34
N THR A 239 9.77 10.35 12.14
CA THR A 239 10.90 11.18 11.70
C THR A 239 10.41 12.57 11.27
N PRO A 240 10.10 13.47 12.22
CA PRO A 240 9.58 14.81 11.90
C PRO A 240 10.53 15.62 11.01
N LEU A 241 11.84 15.35 11.02
CA LEU A 241 12.79 15.98 10.09
C LEU A 241 12.45 15.69 8.62
N MET A 242 11.87 14.53 8.30
CA MET A 242 11.50 14.17 6.92
C MET A 242 10.04 14.47 6.59
N THR A 243 9.17 14.63 7.59
CA THR A 243 7.72 14.72 7.41
C THR A 243 7.15 16.09 7.78
N ALA A 244 7.62 16.76 8.84
CA ALA A 244 7.02 17.98 9.37
C ALA A 244 7.00 19.14 8.38
N ALA A 245 8.06 19.31 7.59
CA ALA A 245 8.13 20.36 6.59
C ALA A 245 7.20 20.13 5.38
N ALA A 246 6.76 18.89 5.14
CA ALA A 246 5.89 18.50 4.02
C ALA A 246 4.41 18.34 4.44
N LEU A 247 4.15 17.80 5.63
CA LEU A 247 2.82 17.54 6.17
C LEU A 247 2.30 18.67 7.08
N GLY A 248 3.18 19.58 7.52
CA GLY A 248 2.84 20.68 8.40
C GLY A 248 2.79 20.33 9.89
N THR A 249 3.34 19.18 10.30
CA THR A 249 3.28 18.62 11.66
C THR A 249 3.61 19.64 12.75
N GLN A 250 2.73 19.74 13.73
CA GLN A 250 2.83 20.60 14.92
C GLN A 250 2.92 19.76 16.20
N ARG A 251 3.25 20.41 17.33
CA ARG A 251 3.28 19.75 18.65
C ARG A 251 1.93 19.10 19.01
N CYS A 252 0.81 19.74 18.66
CA CYS A 252 -0.53 19.16 18.88
C CYS A 252 -0.81 17.88 18.07
N ASP A 253 -0.13 17.65 16.94
CA ASP A 253 -0.24 16.39 16.21
C ASP A 253 0.56 15.28 16.89
N VAL A 254 1.64 15.63 17.58
CA VAL A 254 2.41 14.71 18.44
C VAL A 254 1.63 14.37 19.70
N ASP A 255 1.01 15.37 20.35
CA ASP A 255 0.09 15.16 21.49
C ASP A 255 -1.04 14.19 21.09
N LEU A 256 -1.69 14.43 19.94
CA LEU A 256 -2.75 13.55 19.41
C LEU A 256 -2.23 12.16 19.05
N LEU A 257 -1.01 12.02 18.54
CA LEU A 257 -0.38 10.72 18.28
C LEU A 257 -0.20 9.93 19.59
N VAL A 258 0.21 10.59 20.67
CA VAL A 258 0.34 9.98 22.00
C VAL A 258 -1.04 9.62 22.58
N GLU A 259 -2.06 10.46 22.42
CA GLU A 259 -3.44 10.14 22.80
C GLU A 259 -3.94 8.86 22.08
N ARG A 260 -3.73 8.75 20.76
CA ARG A 260 -4.10 7.54 19.99
C ARG A 260 -3.30 6.31 20.37
N LEU A 261 -2.01 6.46 20.70
CA LEU A 261 -1.20 5.37 21.24
C LEU A 261 -1.81 4.82 22.54
N ILE A 262 -2.20 5.71 23.46
CA ILE A 262 -2.82 5.34 24.75
C ILE A 262 -4.17 4.62 24.54
N GLU A 263 -4.96 5.01 23.54
CA GLU A 263 -6.21 4.32 23.18
C GLU A 263 -5.99 2.93 22.55
N LEU A 264 -4.95 2.76 21.71
CA LEU A 264 -4.71 1.52 20.97
C LEU A 264 -3.95 0.45 21.78
N ILE A 265 -3.11 0.83 22.75
CA ILE A 265 -2.35 -0.12 23.59
C ILE A 265 -3.25 -1.11 24.36
N PRO A 266 -4.37 -0.70 24.99
CA PRO A 266 -5.33 -1.64 25.60
C PRO A 266 -5.88 -2.67 24.60
N VAL A 267 -6.21 -2.23 23.37
CA VAL A 267 -6.75 -3.11 22.32
C VAL A 267 -5.70 -4.16 21.90
N LEU A 268 -4.44 -3.76 21.72
CA LEU A 268 -3.33 -4.68 21.43
C LEU A 268 -3.13 -5.72 22.54
N ASN A 269 -3.14 -5.28 23.80
CA ASN A 269 -3.03 -6.17 24.97
C ASN A 269 -4.21 -7.14 25.09
N CYS A 270 -5.44 -6.69 24.82
CA CYS A 270 -6.64 -7.52 24.85
C CYS A 270 -6.63 -8.57 23.75
N THR A 271 -6.32 -8.17 22.51
CA THR A 271 -6.17 -9.09 21.38
C THR A 271 -5.14 -10.19 21.70
N LEU A 272 -3.95 -9.84 22.20
CA LEU A 272 -2.94 -10.85 22.56
C LEU A 272 -3.44 -11.82 23.65
N ARG A 273 -4.07 -11.31 24.71
CA ARG A 273 -4.62 -12.13 25.80
C ARG A 273 -5.70 -13.09 25.29
N LEU A 274 -6.62 -12.59 24.47
CA LEU A 274 -7.79 -13.34 24.01
C LEU A 274 -7.51 -14.27 22.81
N ARG A 275 -6.36 -14.16 22.11
CA ARG A 275 -5.96 -15.09 21.02
C ARG A 275 -5.94 -16.56 21.47
N LEU A 276 -5.51 -16.84 22.70
CA LEU A 276 -5.48 -18.21 23.24
C LEU A 276 -6.89 -18.70 23.60
N ASP A 277 -7.66 -17.89 24.32
CA ASP A 277 -9.04 -18.20 24.68
C ASP A 277 -9.89 -18.48 23.42
N PHE A 278 -9.74 -17.63 22.39
CA PHE A 278 -10.40 -17.79 21.09
C PHE A 278 -10.01 -19.09 20.38
N ARG A 279 -8.71 -19.43 20.36
CA ARG A 279 -8.24 -20.69 19.79
C ARG A 279 -8.83 -21.90 20.52
N GLU A 280 -8.86 -21.88 21.85
CA GLU A 280 -9.46 -22.97 22.63
C GLU A 280 -10.96 -23.11 22.39
N GLU A 281 -11.69 -22.00 22.34
CA GLU A 281 -13.14 -22.00 22.13
C GLU A 281 -13.50 -22.51 20.73
N VAL A 282 -12.79 -22.08 19.68
CA VAL A 282 -12.97 -22.59 18.31
C VAL A 282 -12.76 -24.11 18.26
N TYR A 283 -11.79 -24.67 19.00
CA TYR A 283 -11.60 -26.13 19.08
C TYR A 283 -12.71 -26.88 19.83
N ARG A 284 -13.57 -26.22 20.62
CA ARG A 284 -14.74 -26.87 21.25
C ARG A 284 -15.89 -27.06 20.26
N HIS A 285 -15.96 -26.26 19.19
CA HIS A 285 -16.98 -26.37 18.17
C HIS A 285 -16.59 -27.35 17.06
N SER A 286 -17.34 -28.44 16.91
CA SER A 286 -17.08 -29.47 15.89
C SER A 286 -17.34 -29.01 14.44
N ALA A 287 -18.02 -27.88 14.24
CA ALA A 287 -18.31 -27.29 12.93
C ALA A 287 -17.32 -26.19 12.53
N LEU A 288 -16.35 -25.87 13.39
CA LEU A 288 -15.34 -24.84 13.15
C LEU A 288 -13.94 -25.44 13.20
N SER A 289 -13.02 -24.83 12.46
CA SER A 289 -11.60 -25.17 12.47
C SER A 289 -10.76 -23.91 12.58
N TYR A 290 -9.89 -23.85 13.59
CA TYR A 290 -8.96 -22.74 13.79
C TYR A 290 -7.82 -22.81 12.77
N ILE A 291 -7.48 -21.66 12.19
CA ILE A 291 -6.41 -21.52 11.21
C ILE A 291 -5.36 -20.56 11.76
N GLU A 292 -4.17 -21.10 11.94
CA GLU A 292 -3.01 -20.39 12.45
C GLU A 292 -2.37 -19.56 11.33
N ASP A 293 -2.75 -18.28 11.26
CA ASP A 293 -2.05 -17.27 10.46
C ASP A 293 -1.34 -16.30 11.41
N LEU A 294 0.00 -16.33 11.38
CA LEU A 294 0.86 -15.49 12.22
C LEU A 294 1.03 -14.08 11.63
N SER A 295 0.68 -13.89 10.35
CA SER A 295 0.71 -12.57 9.70
C SER A 295 -0.52 -11.72 10.00
N TRP A 296 -1.56 -12.31 10.61
CA TRP A 296 -2.83 -11.63 10.88
C TRP A 296 -2.84 -10.90 12.24
N PRO A 297 -2.99 -9.56 12.26
CA PRO A 297 -3.02 -8.75 13.47
C PRO A 297 -4.42 -8.73 14.10
N GLY A 298 -4.86 -9.86 14.66
CA GLY A 298 -6.18 -9.98 15.28
C GLY A 298 -6.30 -11.22 16.17
N LEU A 299 -7.53 -11.65 16.49
CA LEU A 299 -7.78 -12.90 17.24
C LEU A 299 -7.40 -14.16 16.46
N GLY A 300 -7.47 -14.14 15.14
CA GLY A 300 -7.07 -15.25 14.27
C GLY A 300 -8.05 -15.52 13.14
N ALA A 301 -7.92 -16.68 12.49
CA ALA A 301 -8.79 -17.09 11.40
C ALA A 301 -9.54 -18.39 11.73
N VAL A 302 -10.78 -18.51 11.24
CA VAL A 302 -11.65 -19.66 11.44
C VAL A 302 -12.28 -20.08 10.13
N ARG A 303 -12.36 -21.39 9.88
CA ARG A 303 -13.12 -21.97 8.77
C ARG A 303 -14.29 -22.79 9.28
N TYR A 304 -15.47 -22.57 8.70
CA TYR A 304 -16.64 -23.42 8.88
C TYR A 304 -16.48 -24.71 8.05
N GLU A 305 -16.87 -25.84 8.62
CA GLU A 305 -16.85 -27.16 7.99
C GLU A 305 -18.26 -27.78 8.14
N PRO A 306 -18.94 -28.19 7.05
CA PRO A 306 -18.44 -28.37 5.69
C PRO A 306 -18.23 -27.07 4.90
N ARG A 307 -17.34 -27.12 3.89
CA ARG A 307 -17.15 -26.02 2.92
C ARG A 307 -18.46 -25.62 2.23
N ILE A 308 -18.81 -24.35 2.35
CA ILE A 308 -19.91 -23.71 1.62
C ILE A 308 -19.29 -22.72 0.63
N GLU A 309 -19.57 -22.88 -0.66
CA GLU A 309 -19.08 -22.00 -1.72
C GLU A 309 -19.88 -20.68 -1.74
N ASP A 310 -19.16 -19.55 -1.82
CA ASP A 310 -19.56 -18.15 -2.06
C ASP A 310 -20.74 -17.49 -1.28
N GLU A 311 -21.82 -18.20 -0.94
CA GLU A 311 -23.00 -17.60 -0.26
C GLU A 311 -22.75 -17.24 1.21
N LEU A 312 -21.80 -17.91 1.89
CA LEU A 312 -21.33 -17.51 3.23
C LEU A 312 -20.80 -16.08 3.23
N LEU A 313 -19.94 -15.77 2.25
CA LEU A 313 -19.12 -14.56 2.21
C LEU A 313 -19.99 -13.30 2.14
N VAL A 314 -21.09 -13.35 1.38
CA VAL A 314 -22.01 -12.22 1.21
C VAL A 314 -22.77 -11.92 2.51
N LYS A 315 -23.33 -12.93 3.17
CA LYS A 315 -24.14 -12.76 4.39
C LYS A 315 -23.31 -12.42 5.64
N LEU A 316 -22.04 -12.85 5.68
CA LEU A 316 -21.09 -12.44 6.72
C LEU A 316 -20.75 -10.94 6.63
N GLY A 317 -20.62 -10.40 5.41
CA GLY A 317 -20.41 -8.96 5.21
C GLY A 317 -21.61 -8.09 5.64
N ASP A 318 -22.84 -8.59 5.47
CA ASP A 318 -24.04 -7.93 6.00
C ASP A 318 -24.06 -7.92 7.55
N LEU A 319 -23.59 -8.99 8.20
CA LEU A 319 -23.49 -9.03 9.67
C LEU A 319 -22.41 -8.08 10.22
N ASP A 320 -21.29 -7.92 9.52
CA ASP A 320 -20.25 -6.96 9.90
C ASP A 320 -20.85 -5.55 9.99
N ALA A 321 -21.62 -5.15 8.97
CA ALA A 321 -22.33 -3.87 8.94
C ALA A 321 -23.35 -3.69 10.09
N ASP A 322 -24.11 -4.73 10.45
CA ASP A 322 -25.09 -4.68 11.55
C ASP A 322 -24.41 -4.69 12.94
N LEU A 323 -23.31 -5.42 13.12
CA LEU A 323 -22.55 -5.45 14.38
C LEU A 323 -21.86 -4.10 14.62
N ILE A 324 -21.24 -3.52 13.59
CA ILE A 324 -20.67 -2.17 13.56
C ILE A 324 -21.69 -1.10 14.00
N PHE A 325 -22.97 -1.27 13.64
CA PHE A 325 -24.02 -0.31 14.01
C PHE A 325 -24.41 -0.38 15.51
N SER A 326 -24.11 -1.49 16.19
CA SER A 326 -24.54 -1.73 17.57
C SER A 326 -23.56 -1.22 18.64
N THR A 327 -22.25 -1.25 18.38
CA THR A 327 -21.18 -0.94 19.36
C THR A 327 -20.71 0.50 19.33
N GLY A 328 -21.03 1.27 18.29
CA GLY A 328 -20.96 2.74 18.33
C GLY A 328 -19.56 3.38 18.43
N MET A 329 -18.50 2.63 18.10
CA MET A 329 -17.13 3.16 17.99
C MET A 329 -16.52 2.85 16.61
N VAL A 330 -15.27 3.30 16.42
CA VAL A 330 -14.66 3.60 15.13
C VAL A 330 -14.63 2.42 14.16
N GLN A 331 -14.85 2.75 12.88
CA GLN A 331 -15.08 1.94 11.69
C GLN A 331 -13.95 0.94 11.29
N THR A 332 -13.05 0.57 12.21
CA THR A 332 -11.73 -0.03 11.89
C THR A 332 -11.30 -1.15 12.85
N TRP A 333 -12.15 -1.56 13.79
CA TRP A 333 -11.74 -2.47 14.89
C TRP A 333 -12.17 -3.93 14.66
N PHE A 334 -13.35 -4.14 14.07
CA PHE A 334 -13.71 -5.40 13.42
C PHE A 334 -13.47 -5.24 11.92
N CYS A 335 -12.43 -5.89 11.42
CA CYS A 335 -12.22 -6.08 9.98
C CYS A 335 -12.27 -7.58 9.71
N LEU A 336 -13.38 -8.06 9.17
CA LEU A 336 -13.39 -9.34 8.44
C LEU A 336 -12.73 -9.09 7.09
N GLU A 337 -11.40 -9.22 7.01
CA GLU A 337 -10.72 -9.19 5.72
C GLU A 337 -10.83 -10.54 5.01
N PHE A 338 -11.54 -10.56 3.89
CA PHE A 338 -11.79 -11.76 3.09
C PHE A 338 -10.66 -11.98 2.08
N GLY A 339 -9.70 -12.84 2.43
CA GLY A 339 -8.60 -13.20 1.53
C GLY A 339 -9.04 -14.09 0.36
N PRO A 340 -8.74 -13.75 -0.91
CA PRO A 340 -9.33 -14.38 -2.11
C PRO A 340 -8.90 -15.83 -2.40
N GLU A 341 -8.09 -16.46 -1.55
CA GLU A 341 -7.58 -17.84 -1.74
C GLU A 341 -7.88 -18.77 -0.55
N LYS A 342 -8.58 -18.30 0.48
CA LYS A 342 -8.79 -19.06 1.73
C LYS A 342 -10.24 -18.97 2.20
N ASP A 343 -10.98 -20.09 2.23
CA ASP A 343 -12.35 -20.19 2.77
C ASP A 343 -12.34 -20.01 4.30
N CYS A 344 -12.15 -18.78 4.76
CA CYS A 344 -11.75 -18.43 6.13
C CYS A 344 -12.31 -17.07 6.52
N ILE A 345 -12.81 -16.99 7.75
CA ILE A 345 -13.26 -15.78 8.43
C ILE A 345 -12.09 -15.31 9.29
N PHE A 346 -11.53 -14.16 8.94
CA PHE A 346 -10.50 -13.49 9.76
C PHE A 346 -11.18 -12.60 10.79
N ILE A 347 -10.79 -12.71 12.06
CA ILE A 347 -11.32 -11.89 13.15
C ILE A 347 -10.26 -10.92 13.59
N GLY A 348 -10.58 -9.63 13.46
CA GLY A 348 -9.70 -8.50 13.78
C GLY A 348 -9.42 -8.33 15.28
N MET A 349 -9.41 -7.07 15.73
CA MET A 349 -8.97 -6.70 17.07
C MET A 349 -10.07 -6.91 18.12
N ALA A 350 -9.65 -7.10 19.38
CA ALA A 350 -10.54 -7.34 20.50
C ALA A 350 -10.37 -6.28 21.61
N THR A 351 -11.47 -5.93 22.27
CA THR A 351 -11.51 -5.09 23.48
C THR A 351 -11.78 -5.93 24.73
N GLU A 352 -11.77 -5.32 25.91
CA GLU A 352 -12.09 -6.01 27.18
C GLU A 352 -13.53 -6.51 27.25
N ASP A 353 -14.44 -5.88 26.51
CA ASP A 353 -15.89 -6.14 26.53
C ASP A 353 -16.31 -7.34 25.67
N LEU A 354 -15.39 -7.90 24.88
CA LEU A 354 -15.69 -8.96 23.92
C LEU A 354 -15.80 -10.33 24.60
N ASP A 355 -17.01 -10.90 24.63
CA ASP A 355 -17.19 -12.31 24.98
C ASP A 355 -16.80 -13.19 23.78
N VAL A 356 -15.65 -13.85 23.93
CA VAL A 356 -15.07 -14.77 22.94
C VAL A 356 -15.98 -15.98 22.69
N ALA A 357 -16.71 -16.46 23.70
CA ALA A 357 -17.61 -17.60 23.55
C ALA A 357 -18.86 -17.22 22.76
N GLU A 358 -19.48 -16.08 23.09
CA GLU A 358 -20.63 -15.56 22.32
C GLU A 358 -20.27 -15.30 20.85
N LEU A 359 -19.07 -14.78 20.59
CA LEU A 359 -18.56 -14.58 19.22
C LEU A 359 -18.43 -15.89 18.44
N VAL A 360 -17.81 -16.92 19.03
CA VAL A 360 -17.62 -18.21 18.37
C VAL A 360 -18.95 -18.95 18.18
N ASP A 361 -19.85 -18.90 19.16
CA ASP A 361 -21.22 -19.43 19.05
C ASP A 361 -22.00 -18.74 17.92
N THR A 362 -21.88 -17.41 17.79
CA THR A 362 -22.53 -16.61 16.75
C THR A 362 -22.02 -16.99 15.35
N ILE A 363 -20.70 -17.15 15.19
CA ILE A 363 -20.10 -17.60 13.92
C ILE A 363 -20.56 -19.02 13.57
N ALA A 364 -20.61 -19.93 14.56
CA ALA A 364 -21.10 -21.28 14.37
C ALA A 364 -22.60 -21.31 14.03
N ALA A 365 -23.41 -20.42 14.60
CA ALA A 365 -24.83 -20.28 14.30
C ALA A 365 -25.07 -19.76 12.88
N LEU A 366 -24.39 -18.68 12.50
CA LEU A 366 -24.46 -18.11 11.16
C LEU A 366 -24.02 -19.10 10.08
N GLY A 367 -22.97 -19.89 10.33
CA GLY A 367 -22.54 -20.96 9.44
C GLY A 367 -23.63 -22.02 9.22
N ARG A 368 -24.30 -22.47 10.30
CA ARG A 368 -25.43 -23.41 10.22
C ARG A 368 -26.62 -22.83 9.46
N ASP A 369 -27.01 -21.59 9.75
CA ASP A 369 -28.14 -20.94 9.08
C ASP A 369 -27.89 -20.82 7.57
N ILE A 370 -26.65 -20.60 7.16
CA ILE A 370 -26.28 -20.50 5.74
C ILE A 370 -26.20 -21.90 5.10
N GLU A 371 -25.70 -22.91 5.80
CA GLU A 371 -25.77 -24.32 5.38
C GLU A 371 -27.22 -24.77 5.16
N GLU A 372 -28.14 -24.45 6.07
CA GLU A 372 -29.56 -24.79 5.94
C GLU A 372 -30.21 -24.07 4.76
N ASN A 373 -29.89 -22.78 4.55
CA ASN A 373 -30.37 -22.01 3.40
C ASN A 373 -29.84 -22.57 2.07
N GLY A 374 -28.55 -22.90 1.98
CA GLY A 374 -27.94 -23.53 0.79
C GLY A 374 -28.59 -24.87 0.47
N ARG A 375 -28.81 -25.71 1.49
CA ARG A 375 -29.55 -26.98 1.36
C ARG A 375 -31.00 -26.77 0.89
N LEU A 376 -31.68 -25.70 1.32
CA LEU A 376 -33.03 -25.38 0.83
C LEU A 376 -33.00 -24.97 -0.65
N LEU A 377 -32.02 -24.15 -1.07
CA LEU A 377 -31.82 -23.74 -2.46
C LEU A 377 -31.48 -24.94 -3.36
N GLU A 378 -30.62 -25.85 -2.92
CA GLU A 378 -30.29 -27.08 -3.65
C GLU A 378 -31.52 -27.99 -3.82
N ASN A 379 -32.29 -28.22 -2.75
CA ASN A 379 -33.56 -28.97 -2.82
C ASN A 379 -34.56 -28.33 -3.79
N MET A 380 -34.74 -27.00 -3.74
CA MET A 380 -35.60 -26.29 -4.69
C MET A 380 -35.09 -26.42 -6.13
N THR A 381 -33.77 -26.37 -6.32
CA THR A 381 -33.12 -26.51 -7.63
C THR A 381 -33.30 -27.91 -8.20
N GLU A 382 -33.21 -28.96 -7.37
CA GLU A 382 -33.51 -30.32 -7.81
C GLU A 382 -34.99 -30.50 -8.16
N VAL A 383 -35.91 -29.97 -7.35
CA VAL A 383 -37.36 -30.01 -7.62
C VAL A 383 -37.70 -29.28 -8.92
N VAL A 384 -37.11 -28.11 -9.17
CA VAL A 384 -37.27 -27.37 -10.44
C VAL A 384 -36.67 -28.15 -11.61
N ARG A 385 -35.46 -28.67 -11.49
CA ARG A 385 -34.79 -29.49 -12.52
C ARG A 385 -35.63 -30.70 -12.91
N LYS A 386 -36.18 -31.41 -11.92
CA LYS A 386 -37.07 -32.56 -12.12
C LYS A 386 -38.40 -32.15 -12.73
N GLY A 387 -38.97 -31.01 -12.30
CA GLY A 387 -40.19 -30.43 -12.87
C GLY A 387 -40.05 -30.06 -14.35
N ILE A 388 -38.90 -29.51 -14.75
CA ILE A 388 -38.57 -29.21 -16.15
C ILE A 388 -38.46 -30.52 -16.96
N GLN A 389 -37.72 -31.52 -16.45
CA GLN A 389 -37.58 -32.82 -17.13
C GLN A 389 -38.93 -33.52 -17.33
N GLU A 390 -39.81 -33.52 -16.33
CA GLU A 390 -41.17 -34.07 -16.44
C GLU A 390 -42.04 -33.28 -17.43
N ALA A 391 -41.91 -31.94 -17.44
CA ALA A 391 -42.62 -31.08 -18.39
C ALA A 391 -42.19 -31.35 -19.84
N GLU A 392 -40.89 -31.48 -20.09
CA GLU A 392 -40.33 -31.82 -21.40
C GLU A 392 -40.77 -33.22 -21.86
N PHE A 393 -40.70 -34.22 -20.98
CA PHE A 393 -41.15 -35.58 -21.28
C PHE A 393 -42.65 -35.61 -21.65
N GLN A 394 -43.50 -34.95 -20.85
CA GLN A 394 -44.93 -34.90 -21.12
C GLN A 394 -45.24 -34.06 -22.37
N LEU A 395 -44.48 -33.01 -22.68
CA LEU A 395 -44.60 -32.27 -23.95
C LEU A 395 -44.21 -33.12 -25.16
N GLN A 396 -43.14 -33.92 -25.06
CA GLN A 396 -42.75 -34.86 -26.13
C GLN A 396 -43.81 -35.94 -26.34
N LYS A 397 -44.42 -36.44 -25.25
CA LYS A 397 -45.53 -37.41 -25.30
C LYS A 397 -46.78 -36.80 -25.92
N ASP A 398 -47.23 -35.63 -25.46
CA ASP A 398 -48.38 -34.92 -26.03
C ASP A 398 -48.16 -34.59 -27.53
N ASN A 399 -46.91 -34.35 -27.96
CA ASN A 399 -46.56 -34.14 -29.36
C ASN A 399 -46.60 -35.44 -30.19
N GLN A 400 -46.22 -36.59 -29.60
CA GLN A 400 -46.39 -37.91 -30.22
C GLN A 400 -47.86 -38.32 -30.31
N ASP A 401 -48.65 -38.06 -29.27
CA ASP A 401 -50.10 -38.31 -29.27
C ASP A 401 -50.78 -37.44 -30.33
N LYS A 402 -50.41 -36.15 -30.48
CA LYS A 402 -50.85 -35.30 -31.62
C LYS A 402 -50.44 -35.87 -32.98
N LEU A 403 -49.22 -36.37 -33.13
CA LEU A 403 -48.77 -37.01 -34.38
C LEU A 403 -49.60 -38.27 -34.72
N MET A 404 -50.07 -39.00 -33.70
CA MET A 404 -50.97 -40.14 -33.87
C MET A 404 -52.42 -39.72 -34.17
N GLU A 405 -52.93 -38.66 -33.55
CA GLU A 405 -54.29 -38.13 -33.77
C GLU A 405 -54.44 -37.39 -35.11
N GLU A 406 -53.48 -36.55 -35.48
CA GLU A 406 -53.49 -35.79 -36.75
C GLU A 406 -53.07 -36.63 -37.95
N GLY A 407 -52.29 -37.70 -37.71
CA GLY A 407 -51.75 -38.61 -38.71
C GLY A 407 -50.59 -38.00 -39.53
N VAL A 408 -49.57 -38.81 -39.82
CA VAL A 408 -48.32 -38.42 -40.50
C VAL A 408 -48.53 -37.61 -41.80
N LEU A 409 -49.64 -37.84 -42.50
CA LEU A 409 -49.98 -37.15 -43.76
C LEU A 409 -50.21 -35.63 -43.60
N ARG A 410 -50.59 -35.13 -42.42
CA ARG A 410 -50.81 -33.68 -42.19
C ARG A 410 -49.52 -32.87 -41.99
N GLN A 411 -48.38 -33.51 -41.73
CA GLN A 411 -47.09 -32.81 -41.58
C GLN A 411 -46.29 -32.71 -42.89
N ILE A 412 -46.74 -33.33 -43.98
CA ILE A 412 -46.13 -33.18 -45.30
C ILE A 412 -46.52 -31.79 -45.85
N PRO A 413 -45.57 -30.88 -46.15
CA PRO A 413 -45.86 -29.45 -46.37
C PRO A 413 -46.82 -29.15 -47.54
N LEU A 414 -46.90 -30.06 -48.52
CA LEU A 414 -47.80 -29.92 -49.68
C LEU A 414 -49.20 -30.50 -49.44
N VAL A 415 -49.37 -31.43 -48.50
CA VAL A 415 -50.65 -32.12 -48.21
C VAL A 415 -51.38 -31.46 -47.03
N SER A 416 -50.62 -30.88 -46.10
CA SER A 416 -51.10 -30.14 -44.93
C SER A 416 -52.13 -29.06 -45.26
N SER A 417 -51.83 -28.20 -46.24
CA SER A 417 -52.66 -27.04 -46.59
C SER A 417 -54.06 -27.43 -47.08
N VAL A 418 -54.18 -28.51 -47.84
CA VAL A 418 -55.49 -29.00 -48.33
C VAL A 418 -56.29 -29.64 -47.21
N LEU A 419 -55.66 -30.45 -46.36
CA LEU A 419 -56.34 -31.13 -45.24
C LEU A 419 -56.80 -30.16 -44.14
N ASN A 420 -56.06 -29.07 -43.89
CA ASN A 420 -56.45 -28.04 -42.92
C ASN A 420 -57.59 -27.16 -43.43
N TRP A 421 -57.72 -26.94 -44.75
CA TRP A 421 -58.84 -26.19 -45.33
C TRP A 421 -60.17 -26.95 -45.21
N PHE A 422 -60.15 -28.27 -45.41
CA PHE A 422 -61.36 -29.11 -45.30
C PHE A 422 -61.75 -29.48 -43.86
N SER A 423 -60.85 -29.37 -42.87
CA SER A 423 -61.14 -29.63 -41.46
C SER A 423 -60.23 -28.80 -40.54
N PRO A 424 -60.67 -27.60 -40.12
CA PRO A 424 -59.91 -26.75 -39.21
C PRO A 424 -59.91 -27.35 -37.80
N PHE A 425 -58.75 -27.81 -37.35
CA PHE A 425 -58.55 -28.29 -35.98
C PHE A 425 -58.30 -27.11 -35.04
N GLN A 426 -59.08 -27.00 -33.96
CA GLN A 426 -58.80 -26.03 -32.89
C GLN A 426 -57.78 -26.65 -31.91
N SER A 427 -56.50 -26.50 -32.21
CA SER A 427 -55.42 -26.86 -31.29
C SER A 427 -55.36 -25.87 -30.12
N THR A 428 -56.22 -26.07 -29.12
CA THR A 428 -56.09 -25.39 -27.82
C THR A 428 -54.83 -25.90 -27.14
N VAL A 429 -53.74 -25.14 -27.24
CA VAL A 429 -52.50 -25.43 -26.52
C VAL A 429 -52.79 -25.24 -25.03
N LYS A 430 -53.03 -26.36 -24.33
CA LYS A 430 -53.24 -26.39 -22.88
C LYS A 430 -51.97 -25.92 -22.19
N GLY A 431 -51.97 -24.68 -21.69
CA GLY A 431 -50.89 -24.19 -20.86
C GLY A 431 -50.79 -24.98 -19.56
N ARG A 432 -49.58 -25.10 -19.04
CA ARG A 432 -49.27 -25.67 -17.72
C ARG A 432 -48.39 -24.68 -16.96
N THR A 433 -48.49 -24.69 -15.64
CA THR A 433 -47.67 -23.86 -14.74
C THR A 433 -47.04 -24.75 -13.69
N PHE A 434 -45.77 -24.51 -13.37
CA PHE A 434 -45.05 -25.30 -12.37
C PHE A 434 -45.25 -24.69 -10.98
N ASN A 435 -45.78 -25.49 -10.07
CA ASN A 435 -46.09 -25.08 -8.72
C ASN A 435 -44.91 -25.40 -7.80
N LEU A 436 -44.06 -24.39 -7.54
CA LEU A 436 -42.83 -24.52 -6.74
C LEU A 436 -43.07 -25.08 -5.33
N ALA A 437 -44.24 -24.85 -4.73
CA ALA A 437 -44.57 -25.32 -3.38
C ALA A 437 -45.08 -26.78 -3.36
N ALA A 438 -45.72 -27.24 -4.44
CA ALA A 438 -46.23 -28.61 -4.55
C ALA A 438 -45.30 -29.55 -5.33
N GLY A 439 -44.32 -29.02 -6.06
CA GLY A 439 -43.45 -29.78 -6.96
C GLY A 439 -44.18 -30.37 -8.18
N SER A 440 -45.40 -29.89 -8.48
CA SER A 440 -46.30 -30.42 -9.51
C SER A 440 -46.46 -29.48 -10.71
N LEU A 441 -46.80 -30.07 -11.86
CA LEU A 441 -47.24 -29.36 -13.06
C LEU A 441 -48.76 -29.26 -13.07
N ASP A 442 -49.28 -28.07 -12.81
CA ASP A 442 -50.71 -27.80 -12.74
C ASP A 442 -51.21 -27.24 -14.08
N SER A 443 -52.46 -27.56 -14.48
CA SER A 443 -53.07 -27.00 -15.70
C SER A 443 -53.37 -25.51 -15.51
N THR A 444 -53.10 -24.66 -16.52
CA THR A 444 -53.51 -23.24 -16.47
C THR A 444 -54.96 -23.00 -16.91
N GLU A 445 -55.67 -24.04 -17.36
CA GLU A 445 -57.10 -23.98 -17.71
C GLU A 445 -57.99 -23.34 -16.61
N PRO A 446 -57.89 -23.68 -15.31
CA PRO A 446 -58.58 -22.96 -14.24
C PRO A 446 -58.23 -21.46 -14.20
N THR A 447 -56.95 -21.09 -14.35
CA THR A 447 -56.48 -19.69 -14.31
C THR A 447 -57.03 -18.87 -15.47
N TYR A 448 -57.06 -19.43 -16.69
CA TYR A 448 -57.62 -18.79 -17.87
C TYR A 448 -59.15 -18.75 -17.83
N SER A 449 -59.82 -19.82 -17.41
CA SER A 449 -61.29 -19.84 -17.32
C SER A 449 -61.82 -18.89 -16.25
N MET A 450 -61.15 -18.76 -15.10
CA MET A 450 -61.55 -17.79 -14.06
C MET A 450 -61.33 -16.35 -14.51
N LYS A 451 -60.22 -16.04 -15.22
CA LYS A 451 -60.04 -14.71 -15.84
C LYS A 451 -61.05 -14.43 -16.96
N ALA A 452 -61.41 -15.43 -17.76
CA ALA A 452 -62.43 -15.29 -18.81
C ALA A 452 -63.85 -15.07 -18.25
N GLN A 453 -64.14 -15.56 -17.05
CA GLN A 453 -65.41 -15.32 -16.35
C GLN A 453 -65.43 -13.99 -15.58
N THR A 454 -64.27 -13.45 -15.19
CA THR A 454 -64.17 -12.19 -14.43
C THR A 454 -64.08 -10.95 -15.36
N GLY A 455 -64.98 -10.91 -16.35
CA GLY A 455 -65.16 -9.77 -17.26
C GLY A 455 -65.97 -8.64 -16.62
N GLY A 456 -65.47 -8.00 -15.56
CA GLY A 456 -66.07 -6.78 -14.99
C GLY A 456 -65.85 -6.59 -13.49
N LEU A 457 -65.20 -5.47 -13.13
CA LEU A 457 -65.05 -4.88 -11.78
C LEU A 457 -64.67 -5.84 -10.62
N ALA A 458 -63.37 -5.88 -10.28
CA ALA A 458 -62.84 -5.55 -8.95
C ALA A 458 -61.33 -5.78 -8.88
N SER A 459 -60.58 -4.82 -8.33
CA SER A 459 -59.21 -5.03 -7.86
C SER A 459 -59.22 -5.56 -6.42
N PRO A 460 -58.57 -6.70 -6.10
CA PRO A 460 -58.25 -7.06 -4.73
C PRO A 460 -57.05 -6.24 -4.23
N GLU A 461 -57.08 -5.90 -2.95
CA GLU A 461 -56.13 -4.98 -2.32
C GLU A 461 -54.78 -5.65 -2.00
N THR A 462 -53.70 -4.87 -2.09
CA THR A 462 -52.40 -5.23 -1.53
C THR A 462 -52.47 -5.10 0.00
N PRO A 463 -52.08 -6.11 0.79
CA PRO A 463 -52.04 -5.97 2.25
C PRO A 463 -50.90 -5.01 2.63
N THR A 464 -51.25 -3.83 3.11
CA THR A 464 -50.31 -2.85 3.67
C THR A 464 -49.81 -3.33 5.02
N SER A 465 -48.51 -3.55 5.16
CA SER A 465 -47.81 -3.39 6.44
C SER A 465 -46.89 -2.17 6.36
N SER A 466 -46.78 -1.44 7.46
CA SER A 466 -46.44 -0.02 7.44
C SER A 466 -44.95 0.26 7.62
N ALA A 467 -44.34 0.94 6.65
CA ALA A 467 -43.07 1.66 6.83
C ALA A 467 -43.25 3.13 6.41
N LYS A 468 -43.09 4.06 7.36
CA LYS A 468 -43.09 5.51 7.08
C LYS A 468 -41.84 5.86 6.28
N ARG A 469 -42.00 6.51 5.12
CA ARG A 469 -40.93 7.31 4.51
C ARG A 469 -41.47 8.69 4.11
N LEU A 470 -40.89 9.72 4.73
CA LEU A 470 -40.72 11.01 4.09
C LEU A 470 -39.75 10.79 2.91
N PRO A 471 -39.96 11.45 1.77
CA PRO A 471 -38.96 12.45 1.41
C PRO A 471 -39.54 13.66 0.68
N GLY A 472 -39.05 14.85 1.04
CA GLY A 472 -39.09 16.01 0.17
C GLY A 472 -37.80 16.10 -0.63
N GLN A 473 -37.80 15.74 -1.90
CA GLN A 473 -36.96 16.34 -2.95
C GLN A 473 -37.57 16.09 -4.33
N ARG A 474 -37.28 16.98 -5.29
CA ARG A 474 -38.22 17.36 -6.36
C ARG A 474 -37.94 16.74 -7.72
N LEU A 475 -39.01 16.69 -8.53
CA LEU A 475 -39.02 16.46 -9.97
C LEU A 475 -37.89 17.18 -10.72
N PHE A 476 -37.42 16.55 -11.78
CA PHE A 476 -37.34 17.20 -13.09
C PHE A 476 -38.05 16.38 -14.17
N GLN A 477 -38.70 17.10 -15.08
CA GLN A 477 -39.62 16.61 -16.09
C GLN A 477 -38.94 16.66 -17.47
N ARG A 478 -39.28 15.77 -18.40
CA ARG A 478 -38.80 15.85 -19.79
C ARG A 478 -39.96 15.63 -20.77
N GLU A 479 -40.19 16.62 -21.63
CA GLU A 479 -41.20 16.57 -22.70
C GLU A 479 -40.65 15.95 -23.98
N GLY A 480 -41.56 15.60 -24.90
CA GLY A 480 -41.34 15.97 -26.31
C GLY A 480 -40.96 14.87 -27.30
N ALA A 481 -41.98 14.09 -27.70
CA ALA A 481 -42.07 13.21 -28.86
C ALA A 481 -41.20 13.53 -30.12
N GLY A 482 -40.73 12.45 -30.77
CA GLY A 482 -40.30 12.39 -32.17
C GLY A 482 -40.12 10.92 -32.57
N GLY A 483 -40.99 10.39 -33.45
CA GLY A 483 -41.13 8.94 -33.65
C GLY A 483 -40.45 8.37 -34.88
N SER A 484 -40.27 7.04 -34.90
CA SER A 484 -40.37 6.20 -36.11
C SER A 484 -40.46 4.73 -35.72
N ASP A 485 -41.42 4.06 -36.34
CA ASP A 485 -41.73 2.64 -36.34
C ASP A 485 -40.53 1.65 -36.39
N SER A 486 -40.66 0.60 -35.58
CA SER A 486 -40.81 -0.80 -36.05
C SER A 486 -39.74 -1.88 -35.78
N HIS A 487 -40.31 -3.03 -35.36
CA HIS A 487 -39.84 -4.42 -35.43
C HIS A 487 -38.61 -4.87 -34.64
N SER A 488 -38.90 -5.45 -33.48
CA SER A 488 -38.12 -6.57 -32.93
C SER A 488 -38.36 -7.84 -33.75
N GLU A 489 -37.30 -8.59 -34.07
CA GLU A 489 -37.40 -10.03 -34.33
C GLU A 489 -36.39 -10.77 -33.45
N THR A 490 -36.91 -11.73 -32.69
CA THR A 490 -36.16 -12.67 -31.86
C THR A 490 -36.22 -14.06 -32.50
N SER A 491 -35.09 -14.70 -32.79
CA SER A 491 -34.91 -16.17 -32.87
C SER A 491 -33.54 -16.50 -33.49
N SER A 492 -32.96 -17.69 -33.33
CA SER A 492 -32.97 -18.66 -32.23
C SER A 492 -31.93 -19.74 -32.53
N VAL A 493 -31.13 -20.15 -31.53
CA VAL A 493 -30.52 -21.48 -31.32
C VAL A 493 -29.74 -22.19 -32.45
N GLY A 494 -28.55 -22.72 -32.11
CA GLY A 494 -27.88 -23.75 -32.91
C GLY A 494 -26.47 -24.10 -32.43
N GLN A 495 -26.35 -24.93 -31.39
CA GLN A 495 -25.07 -25.50 -30.94
C GLN A 495 -24.61 -26.67 -31.82
N ALA A 496 -23.29 -26.88 -31.92
CA ALA A 496 -22.66 -28.21 -31.94
C ALA A 496 -21.16 -28.11 -31.61
N GLU A 497 -20.73 -28.86 -30.58
CA GLU A 497 -19.51 -29.72 -30.48
C GLU A 497 -18.21 -29.36 -31.24
N ASP A 498 -16.99 -29.55 -30.73
CA ASP A 498 -16.42 -30.03 -29.45
C ASP A 498 -14.87 -29.77 -29.51
N LEU A 499 -14.10 -30.19 -28.50
CA LEU A 499 -12.63 -30.40 -28.47
C LEU A 499 -11.69 -29.22 -28.10
N SER A 500 -11.45 -29.14 -26.79
CA SER A 500 -10.10 -29.25 -26.18
C SER A 500 -9.10 -28.07 -26.14
N ARG A 501 -8.46 -27.99 -24.96
CA ARG A 501 -7.09 -27.49 -24.64
C ARG A 501 -6.78 -25.98 -24.63
N GLU A 502 -6.31 -25.58 -23.44
CA GLU A 502 -5.39 -24.48 -23.07
C GLU A 502 -4.70 -23.67 -24.20
N ARG A 503 -4.75 -22.32 -24.12
CA ARG A 503 -3.59 -21.44 -23.75
C ARG A 503 -3.83 -19.95 -24.10
N PHE A 504 -3.29 -19.08 -23.23
CA PHE A 504 -2.89 -17.69 -23.54
C PHE A 504 -1.88 -17.65 -24.73
N PRO A 505 -1.81 -16.60 -25.58
CA PRO A 505 -1.21 -15.32 -25.15
C PRO A 505 -1.63 -14.00 -25.87
N GLN A 506 -1.16 -12.90 -25.25
CA GLN A 506 -0.73 -11.58 -25.76
C GLN A 506 -1.07 -11.07 -27.19
N PRO A 507 -1.38 -9.77 -27.35
CA PRO A 507 -1.41 -9.10 -28.66
C PRO A 507 0.00 -8.75 -29.20
N THR A 508 0.18 -8.91 -30.50
CA THR A 508 1.41 -8.68 -31.29
C THR A 508 1.65 -7.22 -31.70
N PRO A 509 2.91 -6.83 -32.04
CA PRO A 509 3.28 -5.47 -32.46
C PRO A 509 3.06 -5.21 -33.97
N PRO A 510 3.07 -3.94 -34.43
CA PRO A 510 3.13 -3.59 -35.84
C PRO A 510 4.57 -3.56 -36.37
N SER A 511 4.78 -4.05 -37.59
CA SER A 511 6.07 -4.07 -38.32
C SER A 511 6.04 -3.20 -39.60
N PRO A 512 7.21 -2.77 -40.16
CA PRO A 512 7.30 -1.63 -41.10
C PRO A 512 7.56 -2.01 -42.57
N VAL A 513 7.28 -1.08 -43.50
CA VAL A 513 7.69 -1.09 -44.94
C VAL A 513 7.69 0.36 -45.52
N PRO A 514 8.31 0.69 -46.69
CA PRO A 514 9.69 1.20 -46.73
C PRO A 514 9.90 2.52 -47.55
N ASP A 515 11.17 2.82 -47.86
CA ASP A 515 11.77 4.00 -48.49
C ASP A 515 11.17 4.53 -49.82
N GLU A 516 11.30 5.85 -50.02
CA GLU A 516 11.78 6.45 -51.28
C GLU A 516 12.85 7.52 -50.99
N ALA A 517 13.83 7.67 -51.90
CA ALA A 517 15.05 8.45 -51.67
C ALA A 517 15.16 9.68 -52.59
N VAL A 518 15.67 10.80 -52.07
CA VAL A 518 16.32 11.85 -52.88
C VAL A 518 17.57 12.38 -52.15
N SER A 519 18.67 12.45 -52.89
CA SER A 519 20.01 12.86 -52.45
C SER A 519 20.36 14.31 -52.84
N VAL A 520 21.01 15.07 -51.95
CA VAL A 520 21.96 16.15 -52.32
C VAL A 520 23.15 16.15 -51.34
N VAL A 521 24.33 16.52 -51.85
CA VAL A 521 25.69 16.38 -51.27
C VAL A 521 26.11 17.67 -50.52
N PRO A 522 27.05 17.64 -49.54
CA PRO A 522 27.32 18.77 -48.64
C PRO A 522 28.48 19.68 -49.09
N GLU A 523 28.54 20.90 -48.55
CA GLU A 523 29.70 21.81 -48.65
C GLU A 523 30.06 22.47 -47.31
N SER A 524 31.37 22.71 -47.14
CA SER A 524 32.04 23.50 -46.10
C SER A 524 33.51 23.68 -46.54
N PRO A 525 34.33 24.57 -45.94
CA PRO A 525 34.05 25.80 -45.19
C PRO A 525 34.84 27.02 -45.73
N GLU A 526 34.44 28.27 -45.43
CA GLU A 526 35.34 29.43 -45.59
C GLU A 526 35.24 30.51 -44.48
N THR A 527 36.41 30.95 -44.02
CA THR A 527 36.75 32.27 -43.45
C THR A 527 37.99 32.73 -44.22
N PRO A 528 38.28 34.04 -44.43
CA PRO A 528 38.33 35.07 -43.37
C PRO A 528 37.98 36.52 -43.79
N GLN A 529 37.94 37.48 -42.84
CA GLN A 529 38.72 38.74 -42.85
C GLN A 529 38.40 39.70 -41.66
N ARG A 530 39.34 40.61 -41.41
CA ARG A 530 39.44 41.69 -40.38
C ARG A 530 39.95 42.95 -41.12
N PRO A 531 40.14 44.15 -40.51
CA PRO A 531 39.48 44.85 -39.40
C PRO A 531 38.95 46.22 -39.94
N PRO A 532 39.05 47.46 -39.34
CA PRO A 532 40.20 48.05 -38.59
C PRO A 532 39.85 48.90 -37.32
N THR A 533 40.89 49.21 -36.49
CA THR A 533 41.19 50.49 -35.75
C THR A 533 40.09 51.23 -34.92
N GLN A 534 40.30 52.04 -33.86
CA GLN A 534 41.42 52.75 -33.16
C GLN A 534 40.80 53.38 -31.85
N GLU A 535 41.46 53.88 -30.78
CA GLU A 535 42.85 53.89 -30.27
C GLU A 535 42.90 54.39 -28.78
N ASN A 536 43.99 54.10 -28.05
CA ASN A 536 44.66 54.88 -26.98
C ASN A 536 44.02 55.31 -25.61
N GLY A 537 44.91 55.42 -24.61
CA GLY A 537 44.78 56.17 -23.34
C GLY A 537 44.48 55.29 -22.09
N GLU A 538 45.41 54.72 -21.32
CA GLU A 538 46.80 55.06 -20.91
C GLU A 538 46.93 56.04 -19.70
N VAL A 539 47.69 55.58 -18.68
CA VAL A 539 48.33 56.29 -17.54
C VAL A 539 47.48 56.80 -16.35
N GLY A 540 47.95 56.51 -15.11
CA GLY A 540 47.50 57.13 -13.85
C GLY A 540 48.00 56.45 -12.57
N THR A 541 49.20 56.83 -12.09
CA THR A 541 49.89 56.30 -10.88
C THR A 541 49.59 57.06 -9.57
N GLN A 542 50.20 56.61 -8.45
CA GLN A 542 50.35 57.21 -7.10
C GLN A 542 49.31 56.74 -6.05
N GLU A 543 49.71 56.05 -4.97
CA GLU A 543 50.60 56.37 -3.81
C GLU A 543 49.84 57.04 -2.65
N GLY A 544 50.07 56.54 -1.42
CA GLY A 544 49.48 57.03 -0.17
C GLY A 544 49.73 56.05 0.99
N GLU A 545 50.63 56.41 1.91
CA GLU A 545 51.06 55.64 3.10
C GLU A 545 50.26 56.03 4.37
N GLU A 546 50.81 55.68 5.56
CA GLU A 546 50.35 55.93 6.96
C GLU A 546 49.47 54.80 7.53
N GLU A 547 49.91 53.87 8.40
CA GLU A 547 50.77 53.88 9.63
C GLU A 547 49.99 54.18 10.94
N GLU A 548 50.50 53.64 12.06
CA GLU A 548 50.03 53.68 13.45
C GLU A 548 48.87 52.72 13.85
N ARG A 549 48.89 52.02 14.99
CA ARG A 549 49.90 51.53 15.97
C ARG A 549 49.09 50.90 17.12
N GLU A 550 49.56 49.80 17.70
CA GLU A 550 49.12 49.38 19.05
C GLU A 550 49.67 50.34 20.12
N PRO A 551 49.20 50.27 21.38
CA PRO A 551 50.04 49.51 22.31
C PRO A 551 49.32 48.65 23.37
N GLU A 552 50.10 47.65 23.77
CA GLU A 552 50.10 46.77 24.95
C GLU A 552 49.51 47.29 26.29
N GLY A 553 49.08 46.33 27.12
CA GLY A 553 48.95 46.45 28.59
C GLY A 553 47.64 45.83 29.14
N GLN A 554 47.63 45.02 30.19
CA GLN A 554 48.72 44.55 31.06
C GLN A 554 48.28 43.29 31.85
N GLU A 555 49.23 42.53 32.40
CA GLU A 555 49.01 41.30 33.18
C GLU A 555 48.39 41.56 34.58
N ALA A 556 47.59 40.61 35.08
CA ALA A 556 47.68 40.11 36.48
C ALA A 556 46.80 38.84 36.70
N PRO A 557 47.29 37.81 37.41
CA PRO A 557 46.52 36.62 37.80
C PRO A 557 45.96 36.73 39.25
N VAL A 558 45.11 35.78 39.68
CA VAL A 558 45.03 35.26 41.08
C VAL A 558 44.07 34.03 41.18
N GLU A 559 44.55 33.01 41.89
CA GLU A 559 43.91 31.93 42.72
C GLU A 559 42.48 31.43 42.40
N GLU A 560 42.22 30.13 42.20
CA GLU A 560 42.29 28.95 43.11
C GLU A 560 40.98 28.69 43.89
N THR A 561 40.73 27.41 44.23
CA THR A 561 39.53 26.78 44.81
C THR A 561 38.38 26.50 43.80
N GLY A 562 37.71 25.34 43.80
CA GLY A 562 37.98 24.09 44.52
C GLY A 562 36.75 23.46 45.18
N ARG A 563 35.96 22.68 44.42
CA ARG A 563 35.25 21.47 44.87
C ARG A 563 34.61 20.72 43.71
#